data_AF-A0A0G0XAC9-F1
#
_entry.id   AF-A0A0G0XAC9-F1
#
_cell.length_a   1.000
_cell.length_b   1.000
_cell.length_c   1.000
_cell.angle_alpha   90.00
_cell.angle_beta   90.00
_cell.angle_gamma   90.00
#
_symmetry.space_group_name_H-M   'P 1'
#
loop_
_entity.id
_entity.type
_entity.pdbx_description
1 polymer ?
#
loop_
_entity_poly.entity_id
_entity_poly.type
_entity_poly.pdbx_seq_one_letter_code
_entity_poly.pdbx_strand_id
1 'polypeptide(L)' 'MATIGENIKRLRTKQGISQDDLARRAELKYSTLAKIEGDFVTKPGVQMMAKIAKALNVSIEDLL' A
#
# COMPACT_ATOMS: atom_id res chain seq x y z
N MET A 1 -5.13 3.53 16.62
CA MET A 1 -5.53 4.06 15.31
C MET A 1 -4.71 3.31 14.29
N ALA A 2 -5.34 2.74 13.26
CA ALA A 2 -4.59 2.01 12.24
C ALA A 2 -3.76 3.00 11.42
N THR A 3 -2.53 2.63 11.05
CA THR A 3 -1.72 3.44 10.12
C THR A 3 -2.09 3.12 8.67
N ILE A 4 -1.69 4.01 7.76
CA ILE A 4 -1.78 3.75 6.31
C ILE A 4 -1.05 2.44 5.96
N GLY A 5 0.12 2.20 6.55
CA GLY A 5 0.89 0.98 6.37
C GLY A 5 0.12 -0.27 6.80
N GLU A 6 -0.52 -0.23 7.97
CA GLU A 6 -1.34 -1.33 8.48
C GLU A 6 -2.57 -1.59 7.59
N ASN A 7 -3.25 -0.54 7.11
CA ASN A 7 -4.39 -0.67 6.20
C ASN A 7 -3.99 -1.31 4.86
N ILE A 8 -2.89 -0.85 4.26
CA ILE A 8 -2.36 -1.43 3.02
C ILE A 8 -2.03 -2.90 3.23
N LYS A 9 -1.31 -3.24 4.31
CA LYS A 9 -0.95 -4.62 4.64
C LYS A 9 -2.19 -5.50 4.82
N ARG A 10 -3.21 -5.01 5.54
CA ARG A 10 -4.48 -5.71 5.77
C ARG A 10 -5.23 -5.99 4.47
N LEU A 11 -5.35 -5.00 3.60
CA LEU A 11 -6.04 -5.14 2.31
C LEU A 11 -5.26 -6.08 1.38
N ARG A 12 -3.94 -5.97 1.37
CA ARG A 12 -3.04 -6.84 0.61
C ARG A 12 -3.16 -8.31 1.03
N THR A 13 -3.11 -8.59 2.33
CA THR A 13 -3.23 -9.97 2.85
C THR A 13 -4.63 -10.53 2.64
N LYS A 14 -5.69 -9.72 2.71
CA LYS A 14 -7.05 -10.12 2.35
C LYS A 14 -7.17 -10.59 0.89
N GLN A 15 -6.34 -10.05 0.00
CA GLN A 15 -6.26 -10.48 -1.41
C GLN A 15 -5.27 -11.63 -1.65
N GLY A 16 -4.55 -12.09 -0.61
CA GLY A 16 -3.60 -13.20 -0.73
C GLY A 16 -2.33 -12.89 -1.53
N ILE A 17 -1.99 -11.61 -1.73
CA ILE A 17 -0.83 -11.20 -2.55
C ILE A 17 0.37 -10.79 -1.67
N SER A 18 1.58 -10.97 -2.18
CA SER A 18 2.80 -10.58 -1.48
C SER A 18 3.08 -9.07 -1.61
N GLN A 19 4.02 -8.55 -0.80
CA GLN A 19 4.49 -7.17 -0.95
C GLN A 19 5.12 -6.93 -2.33
N ASP A 20 5.87 -7.90 -2.87
CA ASP A 20 6.45 -7.79 -4.20
C ASP A 20 5.37 -7.72 -5.29
N ASP A 21 4.30 -8.54 -5.16
CA ASP A 21 3.17 -8.50 -6.09
C ASP A 21 2.46 -7.14 -6.07
N LEU A 22 2.18 -6.60 -4.88
CA LEU A 22 1.54 -5.30 -4.76
C LEU A 22 2.45 -4.18 -5.31
N ALA A 23 3.75 -4.24 -5.03
CA ALA A 23 4.70 -3.25 -5.53
C ALA A 23 4.75 -3.24 -7.06
N ARG A 24 4.78 -4.44 -7.69
CA ARG A 24 4.72 -4.57 -9.16
C ARG A 24 3.41 -4.02 -9.72
N ARG A 25 2.26 -4.38 -9.14
CA ARG A 25 0.94 -3.90 -9.58
C ARG A 25 0.77 -2.39 -9.42
N ALA A 26 1.37 -1.82 -8.38
CA ALA A 26 1.35 -0.38 -8.11
C ALA A 26 2.44 0.39 -8.86
N GLU A 27 3.28 -0.28 -9.67
CA GLU A 27 4.43 0.34 -10.33
C GLU A 27 5.35 1.10 -9.34
N LEU A 28 5.59 0.48 -8.18
CA LEU A 28 6.44 0.97 -7.11
C LEU A 28 7.65 0.05 -6.92
N LYS A 29 8.74 0.59 -6.37
CA LYS A 29 9.83 -0.25 -5.89
C LYS A 29 9.35 -1.03 -4.67
N TYR A 30 9.70 -2.31 -4.58
CA TYR A 30 9.45 -3.16 -3.41
C TYR A 30 9.87 -2.46 -2.11
N SER A 31 11.08 -1.87 -2.09
CA SER A 31 11.61 -1.15 -0.93
C SER A 31 10.78 0.05 -0.50
N THR A 32 10.05 0.68 -1.43
CA THR A 32 9.14 1.78 -1.09
C THR A 32 7.88 1.25 -0.43
N LEU A 33 7.26 0.21 -1.00
CA LEU A 33 6.08 -0.40 -0.39
C LEU A 33 6.40 -0.99 1.00
N ALA A 34 7.54 -1.68 1.15
CA ALA A 34 7.99 -2.23 2.42
C ALA A 34 8.20 -1.14 3.49
N LYS A 35 8.69 0.04 3.10
CA LYS A 35 8.82 1.19 4.01
C LYS A 35 7.47 1.79 4.41
N ILE A 36 6.46 1.75 3.54
CA ILE A 36 5.11 2.21 3.86
C ILE A 36 4.43 1.23 4.81
N GLU A 37 4.42 -0.07 4.48
CA GLU A 37 3.84 -1.10 5.36
C GLU A 37 4.58 -1.27 6.69
N GLY A 38 5.85 -0.85 6.76
CA GLY A 38 6.66 -0.83 7.98
C GLY A 38 6.70 0.52 8.71
N ASP A 39 5.82 1.46 8.36
CA ASP A 39 5.70 2.79 8.98
C ASP A 39 6.98 3.66 8.98
N PHE A 40 7.97 3.33 8.15
CA PHE A 40 9.11 4.21 7.87
C PHE A 40 8.72 5.39 6.97
N VAL A 41 7.68 5.20 6.15
CA VAL A 41 7.04 6.25 5.34
C VAL A 41 5.58 6.34 5.76
N THR A 42 5.29 7.26 6.67
CA THR A 42 3.94 7.45 7.24
C THR A 42 3.07 8.42 6.44
N LYS A 43 3.69 9.22 5.55
CA LYS A 43 2.99 10.20 4.70
C LYS A 43 3.38 10.02 3.23
N PRO A 44 2.97 8.91 2.60
CA PRO A 44 3.10 8.74 1.15
C PRO A 44 2.33 9.85 0.41
N GLY A 45 2.89 10.34 -0.70
CA GLY A 45 2.23 11.35 -1.52
C GLY A 45 0.97 10.80 -2.21
N VAL A 46 0.07 11.71 -2.62
CA VAL A 46 -1.23 11.36 -3.23
C VAL A 46 -1.07 10.43 -4.45
N GLN A 47 -0.08 10.64 -5.31
CA GLN A 47 0.16 9.76 -6.45
C GLN A 47 0.53 8.33 -6.06
N MET A 48 1.30 8.17 -4.99
CA MET A 48 1.69 6.86 -4.48
C MET A 48 0.49 6.14 -3.86
N MET A 49 -0.34 6.89 -3.10
CA MET A 49 -1.60 6.39 -2.57
C MET A 49 -2.56 5.94 -3.68
N ALA A 50 -2.71 6.74 -4.74
CA ALA A 50 -3.54 6.41 -5.89
C ALA A 50 -3.07 5.13 -6.60
N LYS A 51 -1.76 4.96 -6.77
CA LYS A 51 -1.18 3.74 -7.36
C LYS A 51 -1.46 2.50 -6.52
N ILE A 52 -1.29 2.60 -5.19
CA ILE A 52 -1.55 1.49 -4.26
C ILE A 52 -3.05 1.14 -4.22
N ALA A 53 -3.92 2.14 -4.12
CA ALA A 53 -5.37 1.96 -4.14
C ALA A 53 -5.84 1.29 -5.43
N LYS A 54 -5.34 1.76 -6.59
CA LYS A 54 -5.61 1.15 -7.89
C LYS A 54 -5.12 -0.31 -7.96
N ALA A 55 -3.92 -0.60 -7.47
CA ALA A 55 -3.35 -1.95 -7.48
C ALA A 55 -4.11 -2.93 -6.56
N LEU A 56 -4.71 -2.41 -5.48
CA LEU A 56 -5.58 -3.15 -4.58
C LEU A 56 -7.06 -3.12 -5.01
N ASN A 57 -7.42 -2.40 -6.07
CA ASN A 57 -8.80 -2.21 -6.51
C ASN A 57 -9.73 -1.71 -5.38
N VAL A 58 -9.26 -0.71 -4.63
CA VAL A 58 -9.96 -0.04 -3.52
C VAL A 58 -9.92 1.47 -3.73
N SER A 59 -10.64 2.23 -2.90
CA SER A 59 -10.55 3.69 -2.91
C SER A 59 -9.36 4.17 -2.06
N ILE A 60 -8.98 5.44 -2.18
CA ILE A 60 -7.89 5.99 -1.34
C ILE A 60 -8.34 6.07 0.12
N GLU A 61 -9.63 6.29 0.36
CA GLU A 61 -10.26 6.34 1.67
C GLU A 61 -10.12 5.01 2.41
N ASP A 62 -10.13 3.88 1.70
CA ASP A 62 -9.91 2.55 2.30
C ASP A 62 -8.48 2.37 2.86
N LEU A 63 -7.54 3.22 2.42
CA LEU A 63 -6.14 3.21 2.86
C LEU A 63 -5.91 4.11 4.09
N LEU A 64 -6.85 5.00 4.43
CA LEU A 64 -6.73 6.00 5.50
C LEU A 64 -7.15 5.46 6.88
#